data_AF-A0A0U5ATL5-F1
#
_entry.id   AF-A0A0U5ATL5-F1
#
_cell.length_a   1.000
_cell.length_b   1.000
_cell.length_c   1.000
_cell.angle_alpha   90.00
_cell.angle_beta   90.00
_cell.angle_gamma   90.00
#
_symmetry.space_group_name_H-M   'P 1'
#
loop_
_entity.id
_entity.type
_entity.pdbx_description
1 polymer ?
#
loop_
_entity_poly.entity_id
_entity_poly.type
_entity_poly.pdbx_seq_one_letter_code
_entity_poly.pdbx_strand_id
1 'polypeptide(L)' 'MSSLFAMLTMFFKDMMMFVSYIKNNAFPQPLSEAEENRYLDLMAEGDKYARNMLIEHNLRLVAHITKTL' A
#
# COMPACT_ATOMS: atom_id res chain seq x y z
N MET A 1 5.94 40.38 10.40
CA MET A 1 6.90 39.26 10.28
C MET A 1 6.37 37.95 10.88
N SER A 2 5.63 37.99 12.00
CA SER A 2 5.05 36.81 12.66
C SER A 2 3.85 36.17 11.92
N SER A 3 3.04 36.96 11.23
CA SER A 3 1.88 36.46 10.44
C SER A 3 2.30 35.61 9.25
N LEU A 4 3.37 36.02 8.54
CA LEU A 4 3.91 35.26 7.41
C LEU A 4 4.49 33.91 7.87
N PHE A 5 5.16 33.90 9.01
CA PHE A 5 5.68 32.68 9.63
C PHE A 5 4.54 31.73 10.03
N ALA A 6 3.45 32.25 10.61
CA ALA A 6 2.28 31.44 10.98
C ALA A 6 1.56 30.83 9.75
N MET A 7 1.44 31.57 8.65
CA MET A 7 0.89 31.03 7.41
C MET A 7 1.77 29.92 6.83
N LEU A 8 3.09 30.09 6.91
CA LEU A 8 4.05 29.09 6.45
C LEU A 8 3.93 27.80 7.28
N THR A 9 3.86 27.89 8.61
CA THR A 9 3.75 26.71 9.48
C THR A 9 2.44 25.96 9.30
N MET A 10 1.32 26.67 9.06
CA MET A 10 0.04 26.04 8.72
C MET A 10 0.11 25.28 7.40
N PHE A 11 0.71 25.89 6.36
CA PHE A 11 0.89 25.23 5.07
C PHE A 11 1.74 23.95 5.18
N PHE A 12 2.83 23.98 5.94
CA PHE A 12 3.65 22.79 6.19
C PHE A 12 2.90 21.68 6.95
N LYS A 13 2.03 22.05 7.88
CA LYS A 13 1.18 21.09 8.62
C LYS A 13 0.17 20.40 7.69
N ASP A 14 -0.47 21.16 6.81
CA ASP A 14 -1.43 20.61 5.85
C ASP A 14 -0.72 19.71 4.83
N MET A 15 0.49 20.09 4.39
CA MET A 15 1.31 19.26 3.51
C MET A 15 1.74 17.95 4.18
N MET A 16 2.13 17.97 5.47
CA MET A 16 2.44 16.77 6.26
C MET A 16 1.22 15.84 6.41
N MET A 17 0.04 16.42 6.66
CA MET A 17 -1.21 15.66 6.76
C MET A 17 -1.58 15.02 5.42
N PHE A 18 -1.40 15.74 4.31
CA PHE A 18 -1.64 15.24 2.97
C PHE A 18 -0.70 14.09 2.57
N VAL A 19 0.60 14.21 2.86
CA VAL A 19 1.58 13.13 2.63
C VAL A 19 1.24 11.89 3.47
N SER A 20 0.81 12.08 4.71
CA SER A 20 0.36 10.98 5.58
C SER A 20 -0.92 10.31 5.06
N TYR A 21 -1.83 11.08 4.47
CA TYR A 21 -3.05 10.57 3.85
C TYR A 21 -2.76 9.73 2.60
N ILE A 22 -1.86 10.18 1.72
CA ILE A 22 -1.49 9.43 0.50
C ILE A 22 -0.77 8.12 0.82
N LYS A 23 0.09 8.10 1.84
CA LYS A 23 0.79 6.89 2.28
C LYS A 23 -0.09 5.88 3.03
N ASN A 24 -1.36 6.20 3.29
CA ASN A 24 -2.25 5.35 4.08
C ASN A 24 -2.73 4.09 3.34
N ASN A 25 -2.35 3.89 2.07
CA ASN A 25 -2.46 2.59 1.41
C ASN A 25 -1.30 1.68 1.84
N ALA A 26 -1.28 1.29 3.11
CA ALA A 26 -0.27 0.38 3.67
C ALA A 26 -0.25 -1.00 2.98
N PHE A 27 -1.31 -1.32 2.22
CA PHE A 27 -1.42 -2.53 1.42
C PHE A 27 -1.53 -2.18 -0.06
N PRO A 28 -0.81 -2.88 -0.94
CA PRO A 28 -1.02 -2.76 -2.38
C PRO A 28 -2.46 -3.13 -2.74
N GLN A 29 -2.93 -2.63 -3.90
CA GLN A 29 -4.26 -2.95 -4.42
C GLN A 29 -4.30 -4.40 -4.90
N PRO A 30 -5.43 -5.11 -4.79
CA PRO A 30 -5.53 -6.48 -5.29
C PRO A 30 -5.22 -6.55 -6.78
N LEU A 31 -4.60 -7.65 -7.20
CA LEU A 31 -4.38 -7.93 -8.62
C LEU A 31 -5.72 -8.19 -9.31
N SER A 32 -5.79 -7.93 -10.61
CA SER A 32 -6.93 -8.40 -11.40
C SER A 32 -6.89 -9.93 -11.52
N GLU A 33 -8.05 -10.57 -11.72
CA GLU A 33 -8.12 -12.04 -11.88
C GLU A 33 -7.20 -12.56 -13.00
N ALA A 34 -7.07 -11.80 -14.10
CA ALA A 34 -6.19 -12.16 -15.20
C ALA A 34 -4.70 -12.12 -14.81
N GLU A 35 -4.28 -11.11 -14.06
CA GLU A 35 -2.91 -11.00 -13.56
C GLU A 35 -2.61 -12.06 -12.50
N GLU A 36 -3.55 -12.31 -11.60
CA GLU A 36 -3.41 -13.33 -10.57
C GLU A 36 -3.22 -14.72 -11.19
N ASN A 37 -4.04 -15.10 -12.18
CA ASN A 37 -3.86 -16.33 -12.93
C ASN A 37 -2.47 -16.41 -13.58
N ARG A 38 -2.02 -15.32 -14.23
CA ARG A 38 -0.68 -15.26 -14.82
C ARG A 38 0.43 -15.49 -13.79
N TYR A 39 0.35 -14.86 -12.64
CA TYR A 39 1.35 -15.01 -11.58
C TYR A 39 1.26 -16.36 -10.89
N LEU A 40 0.09 -17.00 -10.84
CA LEU A 40 -0.06 -18.37 -10.36
C LEU A 40 0.64 -19.37 -11.28
N ASP A 41 0.49 -19.23 -12.60
CA ASP A 41 1.19 -20.06 -13.58
C ASP A 41 2.71 -19.90 -13.46
N LEU A 42 3.21 -18.66 -13.40
CA LEU A 42 4.63 -18.36 -13.19
C LEU A 42 5.15 -18.89 -11.84
N MET A 43 4.33 -18.81 -10.78
CA MET A 43 4.68 -19.37 -9.48
C MET A 43 4.79 -20.90 -9.56
N ALA A 44 3.92 -21.57 -10.32
CA ALA A 44 3.97 -23.01 -10.54
C ALA A 44 5.25 -23.43 -11.29
N GLU A 45 5.78 -22.57 -12.16
CA GLU A 45 7.08 -22.74 -12.83
C GLU A 45 8.29 -22.47 -11.89
N GLY A 46 8.04 -21.99 -10.67
CA GLY A 46 9.07 -21.73 -9.66
C GLY A 46 9.59 -20.28 -9.62
N ASP A 47 8.89 -19.35 -10.26
CA ASP A 47 9.25 -17.93 -10.25
C ASP A 47 9.04 -17.32 -8.84
N LYS A 48 10.14 -16.86 -8.24
CA LYS A 48 10.17 -16.24 -6.91
C LYS A 48 9.53 -14.86 -6.89
N TYR A 49 9.64 -14.10 -7.98
CA TYR A 49 9.02 -12.80 -8.12
C TYR A 49 7.50 -12.93 -8.18
N ALA A 50 6.99 -13.89 -8.97
CA ALA A 50 5.57 -14.18 -9.04
C ALA A 50 5.00 -14.59 -7.67
N ARG A 51 5.72 -15.46 -6.93
CA ARG A 51 5.37 -15.83 -5.56
C ARG A 51 5.29 -14.61 -4.64
N ASN A 52 6.30 -13.74 -4.67
CA ASN A 52 6.33 -12.56 -3.80
C ASN A 52 5.19 -11.60 -4.15
N MET A 53 4.85 -11.46 -5.43
CA MET A 53 3.72 -10.61 -5.81
C MET A 53 2.40 -11.10 -5.28
N LEU A 54 2.11 -12.39 -5.45
CA LEU A 54 0.89 -12.99 -4.91
C LEU A 54 0.81 -12.82 -3.39
N ILE A 55 1.94 -12.93 -2.67
CA ILE A 55 1.97 -12.73 -1.21
C ILE A 55 1.67 -11.27 -0.84
N GLU A 56 2.41 -10.31 -1.39
CA GLU A 56 2.28 -8.89 -1.02
C GLU A 56 0.88 -8.34 -1.29
N HIS A 57 0.28 -8.73 -2.42
CA HIS A 57 -1.08 -8.33 -2.79
C HIS A 57 -2.15 -8.99 -1.91
N ASN A 58 -1.91 -10.21 -1.42
CA ASN A 58 -2.82 -10.94 -0.52
C ASN A 58 -2.54 -10.71 0.98
N LEU A 59 -1.50 -9.98 1.37
CA LEU A 59 -1.19 -9.66 2.77
C LEU A 59 -2.35 -8.96 3.50
N ARG A 60 -3.19 -8.22 2.77
CA ARG A 60 -4.40 -7.58 3.33
C ARG A 60 -5.35 -8.61 3.94
N LEU A 61 -5.49 -9.78 3.31
CA LEU A 61 -6.31 -10.88 3.83
C LEU A 61 -5.73 -11.42 5.14
N VAL A 62 -4.41 -11.58 5.20
CA VAL A 62 -3.71 -12.02 6.43
C VAL A 62 -3.96 -11.04 7.57
N ALA A 63 -3.82 -9.73 7.33
CA ALA A 63 -4.08 -8.71 8.34
C ALA A 63 -5.54 -8.69 8.81
N HIS A 64 -6.50 -9.02 7.93
CA HIS A 64 -7.90 -9.16 8.31
C HIS A 64 -8.15 -10.41 9.16
N ILE A 65 -7.54 -11.54 8.79
CA ILE A 65 -7.64 -12.81 9.54
C ILE A 65 -7.05 -12.65 10.95
N THR A 66 -5.85 -12.08 11.08
CA THR A 66 -5.19 -11.92 12.39
C THR A 66 -5.90 -10.92 13.29
N LYS A 67 -6.56 -9.90 12.73
CA LYS A 67 -7.39 -8.97 13.50
C LYS A 67 -8.67 -9.62 14.05
N THR A 68 -9.15 -10.66 13.37
CA THR A 68 -10.40 -11.35 13.72
C THR A 68 -10.19 -12.48 14.74
N LEU A 69 -8.93 -12.90 14.94
CA LEU A 69 -8.49 -13.82 15.99
C LEU A 69 -8.19 -13.08 17.29
#